data_AF-A0A2T2YMZ1-F1
#
_entry.id   AF-A0A2T2YMZ1-F1
#
_cell.length_a   1.000
_cell.length_b   1.000
_cell.length_c   1.000
_cell.angle_alpha   90.00
_cell.angle_beta   90.00
_cell.angle_gamma   90.00
#
_symmetry.space_group_name_H-M   'P 1'
#
loop_
_entity.id
_entity.type
_entity.pdbx_description
1 polymer ?
#
loop_
_entity_poly.entity_id
_entity_poly.type
_entity_poly.pdbx_seq_one_letter_code
_entity_poly.pdbx_strand_id
1 'polypeptide(L)'
;MNNKTLGILALVGAPFYFIGMYTEHGLYPNLNETWFTGAWALTYMLGWMCSIVALQRLKVTGNTRFGRGILWVVLGTLTLANMYNLAQLVLPTHLFRYFIFLDAFWPMSNLMMLVIGITAFGSKRLKGWKRFVPLLVGFWFPVSVPAVFLFGQTFLGFMIGGVYSIIAWPLLAVMILTTKPEHQTKLMLTKKYQAV
;
A
#
# COMPACT_ATOMS: atom_id res chain seq x y z
N MET A 1 1.74 9.67 16.88
CA MET A 1 0.98 9.97 15.64
C MET A 1 -0.37 9.25 15.65
N ASN A 2 -1.47 9.90 15.27
CA ASN A 2 -2.83 9.30 15.29
C ASN A 2 -3.12 8.54 13.97
N ASN A 3 -4.08 7.62 13.96
CA ASN A 3 -4.54 6.90 12.76
C ASN A 3 -5.08 7.84 11.69
N LYS A 4 -5.65 8.99 12.09
CA LYS A 4 -6.08 10.04 11.15
C LYS A 4 -4.90 10.58 10.34
N THR A 5 -3.78 10.90 10.99
CA THR A 5 -2.57 11.37 10.32
C THR A 5 -2.01 10.31 9.37
N LEU A 6 -1.96 9.05 9.81
CA LEU A 6 -1.54 7.93 8.95
C LEU A 6 -2.43 7.79 7.72
N GLY A 7 -3.74 7.91 7.88
CA GLY A 7 -4.70 7.87 6.78
C GLY A 7 -4.56 9.04 5.79
N ILE A 8 -4.27 10.25 6.28
CA ILE A 8 -4.03 11.42 5.40
C ILE A 8 -2.74 11.23 4.61
N LEU A 9 -1.64 10.82 5.27
CA LEU A 9 -0.37 10.56 4.59
C LEU A 9 -0.51 9.45 3.54
N ALA A 10 -1.27 8.40 3.86
CA ALA A 10 -1.61 7.35 2.92
C ALA A 10 -2.40 7.88 1.72
N LEU A 11 -3.40 8.73 1.96
CA LEU A 11 -4.25 9.30 0.90
C LEU A 11 -3.44 10.19 -0.05
N VAL A 12 -2.54 11.00 0.51
CA VAL A 12 -1.66 11.89 -0.27
C VAL A 12 -0.64 11.10 -1.08
N GLY A 13 -0.04 10.04 -0.53
CA GLY A 13 0.94 9.23 -1.25
C GLY A 13 0.34 8.30 -2.30
N ALA A 14 -0.92 7.88 -2.14
CA ALA A 14 -1.57 6.92 -3.03
C ALA A 14 -1.56 7.25 -4.54
N PRO A 15 -1.86 8.48 -5.02
CA PRO A 15 -1.86 8.79 -6.44
C PRO A 15 -0.48 8.75 -7.11
N PHE A 16 0.61 8.78 -6.32
CA PHE A 16 1.96 8.94 -6.84
C PHE A 16 2.43 7.77 -7.70
N TYR A 17 1.93 6.55 -7.44
CA TYR A 17 2.21 5.40 -8.30
C TYR A 17 1.64 5.62 -9.71
N PHE A 18 0.36 6.00 -9.82
CA PHE A 18 -0.26 6.28 -11.11
C PHE A 18 0.41 7.46 -11.83
N ILE A 19 0.70 8.54 -11.10
CA ILE A 19 1.38 9.71 -11.66
C ILE A 19 2.72 9.29 -12.27
N GLY A 20 3.55 8.57 -11.52
CA GLY A 20 4.83 8.05 -12.02
C GLY A 20 4.66 7.23 -13.30
N MET A 21 3.80 6.19 -13.26
CA MET A 21 3.56 5.32 -14.42
C MET A 21 3.05 6.10 -15.65
N TYR A 22 2.13 7.04 -15.45
CA TYR A 22 1.58 7.85 -16.55
C TYR A 22 2.61 8.81 -17.13
N THR A 23 3.40 9.45 -16.27
CA THR A 23 4.45 10.37 -16.73
C THR A 23 5.58 9.64 -17.45
N GLU A 24 6.02 8.49 -16.92
CA GLU A 24 7.20 7.77 -17.42
C GLU A 24 6.88 6.88 -18.60
N HIS A 25 5.68 6.31 -18.72
CA HIS A 25 5.34 5.46 -19.87
C HIS A 25 4.46 6.16 -20.90
N GLY A 26 3.82 7.28 -20.54
CA GLY A 26 2.91 8.01 -21.43
C GLY A 26 3.52 9.28 -22.01
N LEU A 27 3.91 10.22 -21.13
CA LEU A 27 4.31 11.56 -21.56
C LEU A 27 5.81 11.67 -21.89
N TYR A 28 6.66 11.11 -21.04
CA TYR A 28 8.11 11.28 -21.09
C TYR A 28 8.85 9.95 -20.83
N PRO A 29 8.90 9.04 -21.84
CA PRO A 29 9.65 7.78 -21.77
C PRO A 29 11.10 7.90 -21.31
N ASN A 30 11.75 9.02 -21.61
CA ASN A 30 13.14 9.28 -21.24
C ASN A 30 13.35 9.47 -19.72
N LEU A 31 12.28 9.63 -18.93
CA LEU A 31 12.35 9.73 -17.47
C LEU A 31 12.31 8.36 -16.77
N ASN A 32 12.06 7.28 -17.51
CA ASN A 32 12.04 5.93 -16.97
C ASN A 32 13.43 5.54 -16.43
N GLU A 33 13.46 4.85 -15.29
CA GLU A 33 14.67 4.43 -14.57
C GLU A 33 15.61 5.59 -14.18
N THR A 34 15.09 6.82 -14.05
CA THR A 34 15.88 7.96 -13.56
C THR A 34 15.66 8.18 -12.06
N TRP A 35 16.25 9.25 -11.50
CA TRP A 35 15.97 9.68 -10.13
C TRP A 35 14.49 10.00 -9.90
N PHE A 36 13.77 10.36 -10.98
CA PHE A 36 12.36 10.73 -10.95
C PHE A 36 11.46 9.55 -10.55
N THR A 37 11.75 8.36 -11.09
CA THR A 37 11.08 7.09 -10.72
C THR A 37 11.22 6.82 -9.22
N GLY A 38 12.43 7.01 -8.67
CA GLY A 38 12.71 6.86 -7.25
C GLY A 38 11.86 7.78 -6.37
N ALA A 39 11.67 9.05 -6.75
CA ALA A 39 10.91 10.03 -5.99
C ALA A 39 9.42 9.65 -5.84
N TRP A 40 8.78 9.27 -6.94
CA TRP A 40 7.37 8.86 -6.94
C TRP A 40 7.16 7.54 -6.20
N ALA A 41 8.04 6.56 -6.45
CA ALA A 41 7.99 5.26 -5.80
C ALA A 41 8.17 5.38 -4.27
N LEU A 42 9.13 6.20 -3.81
CA LEU A 42 9.30 6.51 -2.38
C LEU A 42 8.04 7.11 -1.77
N THR A 43 7.48 8.14 -2.41
CA THR A 43 6.31 8.85 -1.87
C THR A 43 5.09 7.93 -1.74
N TYR A 44 4.85 7.13 -2.77
CA TYR A 44 3.81 6.11 -2.76
C TYR A 44 4.04 5.05 -1.68
N MET A 45 5.23 4.49 -1.58
CA MET A 45 5.53 3.43 -0.62
C MET A 45 5.49 3.93 0.82
N LEU A 46 5.93 5.16 1.11
CA LEU A 46 5.78 5.77 2.44
C LEU A 46 4.31 5.94 2.82
N GLY A 47 3.45 6.38 1.87
CA GLY A 47 2.00 6.42 2.06
C GLY A 47 1.41 5.04 2.32
N TRP A 48 1.86 4.02 1.59
CA TRP A 48 1.43 2.64 1.81
C TRP A 48 1.87 2.09 3.16
N MET A 49 3.12 2.32 3.57
CA MET A 49 3.61 1.96 4.91
C MET A 49 2.76 2.60 6.01
N CYS A 50 2.36 3.86 5.86
CA CYS A 50 1.43 4.52 6.78
C CYS A 50 0.09 3.76 6.89
N SER A 51 -0.43 3.27 5.76
CA SER A 51 -1.62 2.43 5.76
C SER A 51 -1.41 1.14 6.54
N ILE A 52 -0.31 0.42 6.32
CA ILE A 52 -0.03 -0.84 7.02
C ILE A 52 0.09 -0.63 8.53
N VAL A 53 0.76 0.44 8.97
CA VAL A 53 0.82 0.81 10.41
C VAL A 53 -0.58 1.09 10.96
N ALA A 54 -1.44 1.78 10.21
CA ALA A 54 -2.81 2.03 10.64
C ALA A 54 -3.64 0.73 10.72
N LEU A 55 -3.53 -0.16 9.74
CA LEU A 55 -4.17 -1.49 9.76
C LEU A 55 -3.75 -2.31 10.97
N GLN A 56 -2.46 -2.25 11.34
CA GLN A 56 -1.93 -2.91 12.53
C GLN A 56 -2.57 -2.37 13.82
N ARG A 57 -2.67 -1.06 13.95
CA ARG A 57 -3.32 -0.42 15.11
C ARG A 57 -4.81 -0.71 15.20
N LEU A 58 -5.47 -0.83 14.04
CA LEU A 58 -6.86 -1.24 13.92
C LEU A 58 -7.05 -2.75 14.11
N LYS A 59 -5.96 -3.54 14.20
CA LYS A 59 -5.96 -5.00 14.38
C LYS A 59 -6.85 -5.69 13.34
N VAL A 60 -6.80 -5.21 12.10
CA VAL A 60 -7.70 -5.66 11.02
C VAL A 60 -7.52 -7.13 10.67
N THR A 61 -6.33 -7.68 10.88
CA THR A 61 -5.99 -9.11 10.67
C THR A 61 -6.29 -9.98 11.91
N GLY A 62 -6.91 -9.42 12.95
CA GLY A 62 -7.21 -10.11 14.20
C GLY A 62 -6.12 -10.00 15.26
N ASN A 63 -6.23 -10.84 16.30
CA ASN A 63 -5.34 -10.81 17.47
C ASN A 63 -4.35 -11.97 17.54
N THR A 64 -4.34 -12.85 16.55
CA THR A 64 -3.43 -14.00 16.50
C THR A 64 -1.99 -13.52 16.27
N ARG A 65 -1.00 -14.34 16.67
CA ARG A 65 0.41 -14.06 16.41
C ARG A 65 0.69 -13.90 14.91
N PHE A 66 0.07 -14.75 14.09
CA PHE A 66 0.17 -14.68 12.63
C PHE A 66 -0.37 -13.36 12.07
N GLY A 67 -1.60 -12.96 12.44
CA GLY A 67 -2.23 -11.74 11.94
C GLY A 67 -1.44 -10.48 12.31
N ARG A 68 -0.80 -10.46 13.48
CA ARG A 68 0.09 -9.35 13.88
C ARG A 68 1.45 -9.40 13.18
N GLY A 69 2.01 -10.60 13.03
CA GLY A 69 3.32 -10.82 12.42
C GLY A 69 3.34 -10.45 10.94
N ILE A 70 2.31 -10.82 10.18
CA ILE A 70 2.29 -10.58 8.73
C ILE A 70 2.37 -9.08 8.36
N LEU A 71 1.76 -8.20 9.17
CA LEU A 71 1.84 -6.76 8.96
C LEU A 71 3.25 -6.22 9.20
N TRP A 72 3.99 -6.79 10.16
CA TRP A 72 5.40 -6.45 10.39
C TRP A 72 6.29 -6.96 9.25
N VAL A 73 6.03 -8.17 8.76
CA VAL A 73 6.77 -8.72 7.63
C VAL A 73 6.60 -7.83 6.40
N VAL A 74 5.37 -7.39 6.09
CA VAL A 74 5.14 -6.46 4.97
C VAL A 74 5.78 -5.11 5.18
N LEU A 75 5.81 -4.57 6.40
CA LEU A 75 6.57 -3.35 6.67
C LEU A 75 8.07 -3.55 6.43
N GLY A 76 8.61 -4.72 6.79
CA GLY A 76 10.00 -5.08 6.53
C GLY A 76 10.30 -5.13 5.03
N THR A 77 9.47 -5.82 4.25
CA THR A 77 9.67 -5.90 2.79
C THR A 77 9.51 -4.54 2.12
N LEU A 78 8.53 -3.73 2.54
CA LEU A 78 8.37 -2.35 2.04
C LEU A 78 9.56 -1.46 2.40
N THR A 79 10.16 -1.64 3.58
CA THR A 79 11.35 -0.89 3.97
C THR A 79 12.52 -1.23 3.05
N LEU A 80 12.75 -2.51 2.77
CA LEU A 80 13.80 -2.95 1.85
C LEU A 80 13.57 -2.44 0.42
N ALA A 81 12.33 -2.51 -0.06
CA ALA A 81 11.95 -1.93 -1.36
C ALA A 81 12.16 -0.40 -1.38
N ASN A 82 11.89 0.30 -0.28
CA ASN A 82 12.15 1.74 -0.19
C ASN A 82 13.63 2.09 -0.20
N MET A 83 14.50 1.22 0.32
CA MET A 83 15.94 1.42 0.20
C MET A 83 16.39 1.37 -1.26
N TYR A 84 15.76 0.53 -2.09
CA TYR A 84 15.96 0.54 -3.54
C TYR A 84 15.53 1.88 -4.15
N ASN A 85 14.33 2.37 -3.87
CA ASN A 85 13.87 3.66 -4.42
C ASN A 85 14.71 4.85 -3.92
N LEU A 86 15.25 4.77 -2.71
CA LEU A 86 16.17 5.78 -2.19
C LEU A 86 17.50 5.73 -2.93
N ALA A 87 18.04 4.54 -3.18
CA ALA A 87 19.20 4.39 -4.05
C ALA A 87 18.90 4.89 -5.47
N GLN A 88 17.67 4.70 -5.96
CA GLN A 88 17.22 5.18 -7.28
C GLN A 88 17.21 6.70 -7.35
N LEU A 89 16.75 7.34 -6.28
CA LEU A 89 16.71 8.79 -6.16
C LEU A 89 18.12 9.42 -6.11
N VAL A 90 19.05 8.81 -5.38
CA VAL A 90 20.37 9.41 -5.09
C VAL A 90 21.46 8.95 -6.07
N LEU A 91 21.41 7.72 -6.54
CA LEU A 91 22.43 7.06 -7.35
C LEU A 91 21.82 6.37 -8.59
N PRO A 92 21.10 7.09 -9.47
CA PRO A 92 20.39 6.50 -10.62
C PRO A 92 21.30 5.75 -11.60
N THR A 93 22.59 6.07 -11.67
CA THR A 93 23.54 5.46 -12.60
C THR A 93 24.20 4.16 -12.10
N HIS A 94 24.06 3.82 -10.81
CA HIS A 94 24.82 2.71 -10.19
C HIS A 94 23.95 1.62 -9.53
N LEU A 95 22.62 1.68 -9.65
CA LEU A 95 21.69 0.75 -8.97
C LEU A 95 21.93 -0.72 -9.30
N PHE A 96 22.07 -1.02 -10.60
CA PHE A 96 22.09 -2.39 -11.11
C PHE A 96 23.19 -3.25 -10.47
N ARG A 97 24.27 -2.63 -10.02
CA ARG A 97 25.44 -3.35 -9.49
C ARG A 97 25.30 -3.78 -8.03
N TYR A 98 24.51 -3.08 -7.22
CA TYR A 98 24.51 -3.27 -5.77
C TYR A 98 23.13 -3.49 -5.16
N PHE A 99 22.05 -3.02 -5.80
CA PHE A 99 20.74 -2.92 -5.15
C PHE A 99 19.62 -3.72 -5.85
N ILE A 100 19.91 -4.42 -6.95
CA ILE A 100 18.88 -5.15 -7.72
C ILE A 100 18.09 -6.18 -6.91
N PHE A 101 18.73 -6.81 -5.91
CA PHE A 101 18.05 -7.77 -5.02
C PHE A 101 16.98 -7.11 -4.13
N LEU A 102 17.09 -5.80 -3.86
CA LEU A 102 16.12 -5.07 -3.05
C LEU A 102 14.81 -4.81 -3.80
N ASP A 103 14.86 -4.70 -5.13
CA ASP A 103 13.68 -4.49 -5.96
C ASP A 103 12.69 -5.67 -5.85
N ALA A 104 13.20 -6.89 -5.67
CA ALA A 104 12.39 -8.10 -5.49
C ALA A 104 11.46 -8.05 -4.25
N PHE A 105 11.73 -7.18 -3.28
CA PHE A 105 10.85 -7.01 -2.12
C PHE A 105 9.56 -6.25 -2.45
N TRP A 106 9.53 -5.47 -3.53
CA TRP A 106 8.32 -4.79 -3.98
C TRP A 106 7.21 -5.75 -4.44
N PRO A 107 7.43 -6.69 -5.39
CA PRO A 107 6.41 -7.67 -5.76
C PRO A 107 6.08 -8.60 -4.58
N MET A 108 7.07 -8.94 -3.74
CA MET A 108 6.85 -9.72 -2.52
C MET A 108 5.89 -9.00 -1.54
N SER A 109 6.04 -7.69 -1.36
CA SER A 109 5.16 -6.90 -0.49
C SER A 109 3.71 -6.88 -1.00
N ASN A 110 3.51 -6.81 -2.31
CA ASN A 110 2.20 -6.86 -2.93
C ASN A 110 1.54 -8.25 -2.82
N LEU A 111 2.32 -9.33 -2.98
CA LEU A 111 1.82 -10.69 -2.75
C LEU A 111 1.38 -10.90 -1.29
N MET A 112 2.17 -10.40 -0.34
CA MET A 112 1.82 -10.45 1.08
C MET A 112 0.60 -9.59 1.41
N MET A 113 0.36 -8.51 0.66
CA MET A 113 -0.86 -7.70 0.79
C MET A 113 -2.12 -8.49 0.43
N LEU A 114 -2.05 -9.44 -0.50
CA LEU A 114 -3.15 -10.37 -0.77
C LEU A 114 -3.45 -11.24 0.45
N VAL A 115 -2.41 -11.78 1.09
CA VAL A 115 -2.57 -12.58 2.32
C VAL A 115 -3.14 -11.72 3.47
N ILE A 116 -2.69 -10.47 3.62
CA ILE A 116 -3.29 -9.50 4.56
C ILE A 116 -4.76 -9.26 4.21
N GLY A 117 -5.09 -9.09 2.94
CA GLY A 117 -6.45 -8.90 2.44
C GLY A 117 -7.38 -10.04 2.82
N ILE A 118 -6.96 -11.28 2.55
CA ILE A 118 -7.69 -12.50 2.91
C ILE A 118 -7.85 -12.61 4.43
N THR A 119 -6.77 -12.38 5.17
CA THR A 119 -6.77 -12.45 6.64
C THR A 119 -7.70 -11.37 7.25
N ALA A 120 -7.67 -10.14 6.71
CA ALA A 120 -8.51 -9.05 7.16
C ALA A 120 -10.00 -9.28 6.83
N PHE A 121 -10.28 -9.89 5.69
CA PHE A 121 -11.62 -10.32 5.32
C PHE A 121 -12.15 -11.40 6.29
N GLY A 122 -11.34 -12.42 6.56
CA GLY A 122 -11.69 -13.54 7.45
C GLY A 122 -11.82 -13.15 8.93
N SER A 123 -11.08 -12.14 9.40
CA SER A 123 -11.11 -11.69 10.80
C SER A 123 -12.45 -11.05 11.21
N LYS A 124 -13.25 -10.60 10.23
CA LYS A 124 -14.52 -9.87 10.40
C LYS A 124 -14.41 -8.64 11.33
N ARG A 125 -13.20 -8.08 11.50
CA ARG A 125 -12.95 -6.87 12.31
C ARG A 125 -13.48 -5.60 11.65
N LEU A 126 -13.48 -5.57 10.31
CA LEU A 126 -14.03 -4.49 9.51
C LEU A 126 -15.48 -4.83 9.11
N LYS A 127 -16.36 -3.82 9.12
CA LYS A 127 -17.80 -3.95 8.79
C LYS A 127 -18.13 -3.33 7.44
N GLY A 128 -19.15 -3.87 6.77
CA GLY A 128 -19.66 -3.35 5.49
C GLY A 128 -18.63 -3.43 4.37
N TRP A 129 -18.60 -2.41 3.49
CA TRP A 129 -17.67 -2.34 2.35
C TRP A 129 -16.19 -2.38 2.77
N LYS A 130 -15.86 -1.88 3.97
CA LYS A 130 -14.49 -1.75 4.48
C LYS A 130 -13.75 -3.09 4.57
N ARG A 131 -14.47 -4.20 4.76
CA ARG A 131 -13.87 -5.55 4.83
C ARG A 131 -13.25 -6.00 3.51
N PHE A 132 -13.75 -5.47 2.39
CA PHE A 132 -13.28 -5.82 1.06
C PHE A 132 -12.09 -4.97 0.62
N VAL A 133 -11.84 -3.85 1.29
CA VAL A 133 -10.82 -2.89 0.85
C VAL A 133 -9.40 -3.46 0.94
N PRO A 134 -8.96 -4.09 2.04
CA PRO A 134 -7.63 -4.71 2.06
C PRO A 134 -7.48 -5.82 1.02
N LEU A 135 -8.57 -6.54 0.73
CA LEU A 135 -8.60 -7.58 -0.29
C LEU A 135 -8.49 -6.98 -1.70
N LEU A 136 -9.19 -5.89 -1.99
CA LEU A 136 -9.08 -5.13 -3.24
C LEU A 136 -7.63 -4.70 -3.49
N VAL A 137 -6.97 -4.13 -2.48
CA VAL A 137 -5.54 -3.75 -2.61
C VAL A 137 -4.67 -4.97 -2.87
N GLY A 138 -4.92 -6.07 -2.17
CA GLY A 138 -4.21 -7.34 -2.39
C GLY A 138 -4.37 -7.93 -3.79
N PHE A 139 -5.49 -7.67 -4.46
CA PHE A 139 -5.74 -8.11 -5.84
C PHE A 139 -4.99 -7.29 -6.89
N TRP A 140 -4.34 -6.19 -6.51
CA TRP A 140 -3.56 -5.41 -7.45
C TRP A 140 -2.48 -6.24 -8.16
N PHE A 141 -1.74 -7.08 -7.43
CA PHE A 141 -0.69 -7.92 -8.01
C PHE A 141 -1.22 -8.95 -9.02
N PRO A 142 -2.19 -9.84 -8.67
CA PRO A 142 -2.73 -10.81 -9.60
C PRO A 142 -3.55 -10.20 -10.75
N VAL A 143 -3.84 -8.89 -10.73
CA VAL A 143 -4.45 -8.19 -11.87
C VAL A 143 -3.39 -7.53 -12.73
N SER A 144 -2.48 -6.77 -12.11
CA SER A 144 -1.53 -5.90 -12.81
C SER A 144 -0.39 -6.69 -13.46
N VAL A 145 0.11 -7.74 -12.81
CA VAL A 145 1.20 -8.55 -13.38
C VAL A 145 0.73 -9.33 -14.60
N PRO A 146 -0.42 -10.04 -14.58
CA PRO A 146 -0.94 -10.66 -15.78
C PRO A 146 -1.29 -9.65 -16.88
N ALA A 147 -1.73 -8.44 -16.54
CA ALA A 147 -1.95 -7.39 -17.54
C ALA A 147 -0.67 -7.03 -18.30
N VAL A 148 0.46 -6.82 -17.59
CA VAL A 148 1.76 -6.59 -18.22
C VAL A 148 2.22 -7.82 -19.03
N PHE A 149 1.94 -9.03 -18.56
CA PHE A 149 2.28 -10.25 -19.29
C PHE A 149 1.49 -10.38 -20.61
N LEU A 150 0.20 -10.05 -20.61
CA LEU A 150 -0.69 -10.18 -21.77
C LEU A 150 -0.53 -9.04 -22.78
N PHE A 151 -0.35 -7.81 -22.32
CA PHE A 151 -0.24 -6.62 -23.17
C PHE A 151 1.21 -6.15 -23.38
N GLY A 152 2.18 -6.88 -22.83
CA GLY A 152 3.60 -6.53 -22.85
C GLY A 152 3.94 -5.36 -21.92
N GLN A 153 5.22 -4.97 -21.91
CA GLN A 153 5.73 -3.77 -21.24
C GLN A 153 5.35 -2.49 -22.01
N THR A 154 4.10 -2.41 -22.46
CA THR A 154 3.54 -1.27 -23.18
C THR A 154 2.84 -0.33 -22.20
N PHE A 155 2.56 0.90 -22.65
CA PHE A 155 1.76 1.85 -21.89
C PHE A 155 0.45 1.22 -21.39
N LEU A 156 -0.26 0.46 -22.22
CA LEU A 156 -1.51 -0.21 -21.85
C LEU A 156 -1.31 -1.26 -20.74
N GLY A 157 -0.27 -2.09 -20.83
CA GLY A 157 0.03 -3.10 -19.80
C GLY A 157 0.26 -2.48 -18.43
N PHE A 158 0.99 -1.37 -18.37
CA PHE A 158 1.28 -0.64 -17.14
C PHE A 158 0.12 0.21 -16.64
N MET A 159 -0.71 0.76 -17.53
CA MET A 159 -1.85 1.62 -17.16
C MET A 159 -2.94 0.86 -16.39
N ILE A 160 -3.16 -0.42 -16.67
CA ILE A 160 -4.11 -1.22 -15.90
C ILE A 160 -3.74 -1.22 -14.42
N GLY A 161 -2.46 -1.48 -14.10
CA GLY A 161 -1.97 -1.43 -12.73
C GLY A 161 -2.00 -0.02 -12.14
N GLY A 162 -1.62 1.00 -12.91
CA GLY A 162 -1.67 2.39 -12.46
C GLY A 162 -3.09 2.85 -12.09
N VAL A 163 -4.06 2.63 -12.99
CA VAL A 163 -5.47 3.00 -12.78
C VAL A 163 -6.08 2.18 -11.64
N TYR A 164 -5.69 0.92 -11.49
CA TYR A 164 -6.11 0.15 -10.32
C TYR A 164 -5.58 0.78 -9.02
N SER A 165 -4.32 1.21 -9.00
CA SER A 165 -3.69 1.79 -7.81
C SER A 165 -4.34 3.09 -7.35
N ILE A 166 -4.69 3.99 -8.30
CA ILE A 166 -5.33 5.28 -7.96
C ILE A 166 -6.74 5.10 -7.37
N ILE A 167 -7.33 3.91 -7.48
CA ILE A 167 -8.62 3.59 -6.84
C ILE A 167 -8.39 2.86 -5.52
N ALA A 168 -7.60 1.78 -5.54
CA ALA A 168 -7.48 0.87 -4.40
C ALA A 168 -6.76 1.49 -3.19
N TRP A 169 -5.67 2.24 -3.40
CA TRP A 169 -4.90 2.82 -2.28
C TRP A 169 -5.60 4.03 -1.64
N PRO A 170 -6.23 4.95 -2.40
CA PRO A 170 -7.07 5.98 -1.79
C PRO A 170 -8.26 5.38 -1.03
N LEU A 171 -8.87 4.31 -1.55
CA LEU A 171 -9.97 3.64 -0.85
C LEU A 171 -9.49 3.01 0.48
N LEU A 172 -8.28 2.45 0.52
CA LEU A 172 -7.63 1.97 1.74
C LEU A 172 -7.43 3.10 2.75
N ALA A 173 -6.94 4.25 2.31
CA ALA A 173 -6.74 5.42 3.15
C ALA A 173 -8.08 5.97 3.70
N VAL A 174 -9.12 6.09 2.86
CA VAL A 174 -10.47 6.49 3.28
C VAL A 174 -11.06 5.50 4.28
N MET A 175 -10.87 4.20 4.07
CA MET A 175 -11.28 3.18 5.02
C MET A 175 -10.61 3.37 6.38
N ILE A 176 -9.30 3.66 6.42
CA ILE A 176 -8.58 3.97 7.65
C ILE A 176 -9.15 5.22 8.34
N LEU A 177 -9.35 6.31 7.58
CA LEU A 177 -9.86 7.58 8.10
C LEU A 177 -11.26 7.47 8.72
N THR A 178 -12.09 6.60 8.15
CA THR A 178 -13.48 6.41 8.57
C THR A 178 -13.64 5.30 9.61
N THR A 179 -12.60 4.53 9.92
CA THR A 179 -12.66 3.42 10.88
C THR A 179 -12.25 3.87 12.27
N LYS A 180 -13.18 3.76 13.22
CA LYS A 180 -12.93 4.13 14.61
C LYS A 180 -12.17 3.02 15.35
N PRO A 181 -11.14 3.34 16.16
CA PRO A 181 -10.45 2.36 16.99
C PRO A 181 -11.40 1.73 18.02
N GLU A 182 -11.23 0.43 18.27
CA GLU A 182 -12.06 -0.36 19.21
C GLU A 182 -12.10 0.25 20.63
N HIS A 183 -11.02 0.89 21.07
CA HIS A 183 -10.93 1.56 22.38
C HIS A 183 -11.87 2.78 22.48
N GLN A 184 -12.01 3.57 21.42
CA GLN A 184 -12.92 4.73 21.40
C GLN A 184 -14.39 4.29 21.37
N THR A 185 -14.68 3.15 20.74
CA THR A 185 -16.03 2.55 20.75
C THR A 185 -16.44 2.15 22.16
N LYS A 186 -15.55 1.50 22.93
CA LYS A 186 -15.84 1.15 24.33
C LYS A 186 -16.12 2.39 25.19
N LEU A 187 -15.29 3.43 25.07
CA LEU A 187 -15.44 4.67 25.84
C LEU A 187 -16.75 5.42 25.55
N MET A 188 -17.19 5.44 24.27
CA MET A 188 -18.48 6.01 23.88
C MET A 188 -19.66 5.22 24.45
N LEU A 189 -19.57 3.87 24.45
CA LEU A 189 -20.61 3.03 25.04
C LEU A 189 -20.69 3.28 26.55
N THR A 190 -19.56 3.29 27.27
CA THR A 190 -19.53 3.57 28.71
C THR A 190 -20.13 4.93 29.06
N LYS A 191 -19.78 6.00 28.31
CA LYS A 191 -20.39 7.32 28.51
C LYS A 191 -21.89 7.33 28.25
N LYS A 192 -22.37 6.58 27.25
CA LYS A 192 -23.81 6.48 26.95
C LYS A 192 -24.58 5.78 28.06
N TYR A 193 -23.99 4.77 28.70
CA TYR A 193 -24.61 4.06 29.84
C TYR A 193 -24.56 4.85 31.14
N GLN A 194 -23.62 5.79 31.31
CA GLN A 194 -23.56 6.67 32.49
C GLN A 194 -24.47 7.90 32.39
N ALA A 195 -25.07 8.14 31.22
CA ALA A 195 -25.97 9.25 30.96
C ALA A 195 -27.46 8.84 30.98
N VAL A 196 -27.76 7.60 31.40
CA VAL A 196 -29.09 7.04 31.64
C VAL A 196 -29.18 6.69 33.11
#